data_AF-A0A2W1KT32-F1
#
_entry.id   AF-A0A2W1KT32-F1
#
_cell.length_a   1.000
_cell.length_b   1.000
_cell.length_c   1.000
_cell.angle_alpha   90.00
_cell.angle_beta   90.00
_cell.angle_gamma   90.00
#
_symmetry.space_group_name_H-M   'P 1'
#
loop_
_entity.id
_entity.type
_entity.pdbx_description
1 polymer ?
#
loop_
_entity_poly.entity_id
_entity_poly.type
_entity_poly.pdbx_seq_one_letter_code
_entity_poly.pdbx_strand_id
1 'polypeptide(L)'
;MKSYIYPKLMREEMQPLYAENPEARYEAVNRALVETDRDTLSRMGLRRARQRPKANYEPFGVALGDAALRVLDSLPASTSRSALIQWILSEKG
;
A
#
# COMPACT_ATOMS: atom_id res chain seq x y z
N MET A 1 -16.26 6.89 -5.76
CA MET A 1 -15.99 5.68 -6.57
C MET A 1 -14.85 4.94 -5.86
N LYS A 2 -14.99 3.64 -5.51
CA LYS A 2 -13.91 2.93 -4.79
C LYS A 2 -12.79 2.58 -5.77
N SER A 3 -11.61 3.16 -5.58
CA SER A 3 -10.40 2.79 -6.33
C SER A 3 -9.73 1.61 -5.62
N TYR A 4 -9.47 0.54 -6.36
CA TYR A 4 -8.77 -0.63 -5.85
C TYR A 4 -7.30 -0.60 -6.30
N ILE A 5 -6.40 -0.78 -5.34
CA ILE A 5 -4.98 -1.02 -5.63
C ILE A 5 -4.65 -2.47 -5.34
N TYR A 6 -3.94 -3.12 -6.26
CA TYR A 6 -3.47 -4.49 -6.12
C TYR A 6 -1.96 -4.49 -5.85
N PRO A 7 -1.53 -4.36 -4.58
CA PRO A 7 -0.12 -4.48 -4.22
C PRO A 7 0.38 -5.89 -4.55
N LYS A 8 1.61 -5.99 -5.06
CA LYS A 8 2.29 -7.28 -5.26
C LYS A 8 2.95 -7.74 -3.96
N LEU A 9 2.16 -8.06 -2.94
CA LEU A 9 2.64 -8.48 -1.62
C LEU A 9 2.20 -9.92 -1.37
N MET A 10 3.09 -10.80 -0.91
CA MET A 10 2.70 -12.13 -0.45
C MET A 10 2.02 -12.03 0.91
N ARG A 11 1.10 -12.95 1.20
CA ARG A 11 0.40 -12.98 2.50
C ARG A 11 1.37 -13.11 3.69
N GLU A 12 2.45 -13.87 3.50
CA GLU A 12 3.53 -14.06 4.47
C GLU A 12 4.40 -12.81 4.71
N GLU A 13 4.42 -11.85 3.77
CA GLU A 13 5.18 -10.60 3.90
C GLU A 13 4.35 -9.51 4.61
N MET A 14 3.07 -9.77 4.80
CA MET A 14 2.12 -8.88 5.45
C MET A 14 2.11 -9.12 6.95
N GLN A 15 1.92 -8.05 7.74
CA GLN A 15 1.68 -8.23 9.17
C GLN A 15 0.46 -9.15 9.40
N PRO A 16 0.53 -10.11 10.35
CA PRO A 16 -0.52 -11.13 10.54
C PRO A 16 -1.93 -10.56 10.67
N LEU A 17 -2.06 -9.43 11.36
CA LEU A 17 -3.34 -8.72 11.55
C LEU A 17 -4.04 -8.40 10.22
N TYR A 18 -3.31 -7.95 9.21
CA TYR A 18 -3.88 -7.52 7.93
C TYR A 18 -4.10 -8.69 6.98
N ALA A 19 -3.30 -9.77 7.13
CA ALA A 19 -3.38 -10.96 6.29
C ALA A 19 -4.73 -11.67 6.48
N GLU A 20 -5.23 -11.72 7.71
CA GLU A 20 -6.46 -12.40 8.07
C GLU A 20 -7.70 -11.49 8.06
N ASN A 21 -7.51 -10.17 8.17
CA ASN A 21 -8.61 -9.21 8.26
C ASN A 21 -8.58 -8.16 7.12
N PRO A 22 -9.44 -8.31 6.09
CA PRO A 22 -9.55 -7.35 5.00
C PRO A 22 -9.95 -5.93 5.46
N GLU A 23 -10.81 -5.80 6.47
CA GLU A 23 -11.24 -4.48 6.97
C GLU A 23 -10.09 -3.75 7.65
N ALA A 24 -9.36 -4.44 8.53
CA ALA A 24 -8.19 -3.88 9.21
C ALA A 24 -7.11 -3.42 8.20
N ARG A 25 -6.94 -4.16 7.10
CA ARG A 25 -6.04 -3.80 6.00
C ARG A 25 -6.45 -2.50 5.32
N TYR A 26 -7.75 -2.33 5.06
CA TYR A 26 -8.26 -1.12 4.41
C TYR A 26 -8.11 0.08 5.35
N GLU A 27 -8.48 -0.07 6.62
CA GLU A 27 -8.35 0.98 7.62
C GLU A 27 -6.90 1.41 7.80
N ALA A 28 -5.97 0.45 7.95
CA ALA A 28 -4.55 0.74 8.11
C ALA A 28 -3.98 1.54 6.94
N VAL A 29 -4.32 1.17 5.70
CA VAL A 29 -3.89 1.89 4.51
C VAL A 29 -4.49 3.29 4.43
N ASN A 30 -5.80 3.42 4.62
CA ASN A 30 -6.46 4.72 4.54
C ASN A 30 -5.94 5.67 5.62
N ARG A 31 -5.75 5.17 6.84
CA ARG A 31 -5.17 5.91 7.95
C ARG A 31 -3.75 6.35 7.64
N ALA A 32 -2.87 5.42 7.24
CA ALA A 32 -1.47 5.72 6.95
C ALA A 32 -1.33 6.77 5.84
N LEU A 33 -2.15 6.70 4.78
CA LEU A 33 -2.13 7.66 3.69
C LEU A 33 -2.58 9.07 4.10
N VAL A 34 -3.46 9.19 5.10
CA VAL A 34 -3.98 10.49 5.55
C VAL A 34 -3.13 11.10 6.67
N GLU A 35 -2.59 10.26 7.56
CA GLU A 35 -1.86 10.71 8.75
C GLU A 35 -0.35 10.89 8.53
N THR A 36 0.22 10.26 7.49
CA THR A 36 1.66 10.37 7.19
C THR A 36 1.92 11.56 6.27
N ASP A 37 2.99 12.30 6.55
CA ASP A 37 3.39 13.42 5.70
C ASP A 37 3.78 12.98 4.28
N ARG A 38 3.62 13.90 3.33
CA ARG A 38 3.81 13.64 1.89
C ARG A 38 5.23 13.17 1.55
N ASP A 39 6.25 13.70 2.20
CA ASP A 39 7.64 13.38 1.90
C ASP A 39 7.98 11.97 2.37
N THR A 40 7.47 11.57 3.53
CA THR A 40 7.57 10.20 4.04
C THR A 40 6.82 9.21 3.15
N LEU A 41 5.58 9.51 2.74
CA LEU A 41 4.84 8.70 1.77
C LEU A 41 5.57 8.57 0.43
N SER A 42 6.16 9.67 -0.06
CA SER A 42 6.95 9.67 -1.29
C SER A 42 8.15 8.74 -1.17
N ARG A 43 8.91 8.83 -0.06
CA ARG A 43 10.07 7.96 0.24
C ARG A 43 9.69 6.50 0.35
N MET A 44 8.61 6.18 1.07
CA MET A 44 8.08 4.82 1.21
C MET A 44 7.66 4.22 -0.14
N GLY A 45 7.06 5.05 -0.98
CA GLY A 45 6.58 4.67 -2.30
C GLY A 45 7.61 4.76 -3.42
N LEU A 46 8.88 5.11 -3.13
CA LEU A 46 9.93 5.08 -4.15
C LEU A 46 10.03 3.68 -4.74
N ARG A 47 10.10 3.60 -6.07
CA ARG A 47 10.26 2.31 -6.76
C ARG A 47 11.54 1.63 -6.26
N ARG A 48 11.40 0.62 -5.40
CA ARG A 48 12.47 -0.36 -5.19
C ARG A 48 12.88 -0.93 -6.55
N ALA A 49 14.18 -1.13 -6.74
CA ALA A 49 14.69 -1.89 -7.87
C ALA A 49 13.86 -3.18 -7.99
N ARG A 50 13.29 -3.43 -9.18
CA ARG A 50 12.32 -4.51 -9.42
C ARG A 50 12.97 -5.85 -9.08
N GLN A 51 12.82 -6.30 -7.84
CA GLN A 51 13.00 -7.71 -7.54
C GLN A 51 11.87 -8.43 -8.29
N ARG A 52 12.19 -9.45 -9.07
CA ARG A 52 11.17 -10.27 -9.73
C ARG A 52 10.20 -10.73 -8.63
N PRO A 53 8.89 -10.48 -8.77
CA PRO A 53 7.92 -11.00 -7.81
C PRO A 53 8.14 -12.51 -7.74
N LYS A 54 8.30 -13.05 -6.54
CA LYS A 54 8.27 -14.50 -6.35
C LYS A 54 6.91 -15.00 -6.86
N ALA A 55 6.87 -16.19 -7.46
CA ALA A 55 5.78 -16.66 -8.31
C ALA A 55 4.40 -16.81 -7.66
N ASN A 56 4.24 -16.53 -6.35
CA ASN A 56 3.02 -16.80 -5.59
C ASN A 56 2.47 -15.54 -4.88
N TYR A 57 2.40 -14.39 -5.54
CA TYR A 57 1.68 -13.26 -4.95
C TYR A 57 0.17 -13.46 -5.14
N GLU A 58 -0.59 -13.42 -4.04
CA GLU A 58 -2.05 -13.46 -4.09
C GLU A 58 -2.57 -12.02 -4.28
N PRO A 59 -3.17 -11.67 -5.43
CA PRO A 59 -3.65 -10.31 -5.64
C PRO A 59 -4.86 -10.04 -4.75
N PHE A 60 -4.71 -9.14 -3.79
CA PHE A 60 -5.81 -8.62 -3.00
C PHE A 60 -6.04 -7.14 -3.32
N GLY A 61 -7.31 -6.75 -3.43
CA GLY A 61 -7.67 -5.35 -3.65
C GLY A 61 -7.69 -4.59 -2.34
N VAL A 62 -7.06 -3.42 -2.29
CA VAL A 62 -7.18 -2.48 -1.16
C VAL A 62 -8.15 -1.37 -1.54
N ALA A 63 -9.25 -1.25 -0.79
CA ALA A 63 -10.23 -0.20 -1.02
C ALA A 63 -9.74 1.12 -0.42
N LEU A 64 -9.79 2.19 -1.23
CA LEU A 64 -9.43 3.54 -0.80
C LEU A 64 -10.67 4.42 -0.67
N GLY A 65 -10.72 5.17 0.43
CA GLY A 65 -11.63 6.30 0.61
C GLY A 65 -11.14 7.54 -0.13
N ASP A 66 -12.04 8.52 -0.28
CA ASP A 66 -11.78 9.71 -1.10
C ASP A 66 -10.60 10.55 -0.60
N ALA A 67 -10.41 10.66 0.72
CA ALA A 67 -9.29 11.39 1.30
C ALA A 67 -7.94 10.75 0.96
N ALA A 68 -7.82 9.43 1.16
CA ALA A 68 -6.62 8.68 0.83
C ALA A 68 -6.31 8.71 -0.68
N LEU A 69 -7.36 8.67 -1.52
CA LEU A 69 -7.21 8.78 -2.97
C LEU A 69 -6.64 10.15 -3.37
N ARG A 70 -7.15 11.25 -2.79
CA ARG A 70 -6.61 12.60 -3.03
C ARG A 70 -5.14 12.73 -2.62
N VAL A 71 -4.73 12.12 -1.51
CA VAL A 71 -3.32 12.10 -1.11
C VAL A 71 -2.49 11.36 -2.15
N LEU A 72 -2.91 10.16 -2.56
CA LEU A 72 -2.22 9.36 -3.57
C LEU A 72 -2.09 10.07 -4.92
N ASP A 73 -3.12 10.79 -5.35
CA ASP A 73 -3.10 11.56 -6.59
C ASP A 73 -2.19 12.80 -6.48
N SER A 74 -1.95 13.30 -5.26
CA SER A 74 -1.00 14.40 -5.01
C SER A 74 0.46 13.95 -4.99
N LEU A 75 0.76 12.65 -4.84
CA LEU A 75 2.14 12.18 -4.76
C LEU A 75 2.90 12.36 -6.09
N PRO A 76 4.24 12.54 -6.06
CA PRO A 76 5.04 12.61 -7.27
C PRO A 76 4.83 11.40 -8.19
N ALA A 77 4.92 11.59 -9.50
CA ALA A 77 4.77 10.50 -10.49
C ALA A 77 5.82 9.38 -10.35
N SER A 78 6.94 9.67 -9.67
CA SER A 78 7.96 8.68 -9.30
C SER A 78 7.51 7.72 -8.19
N THR A 79 6.49 8.08 -7.42
CA THR A 79 5.93 7.27 -6.34
C THR A 79 5.07 6.13 -6.90
N SER A 80 5.49 4.90 -6.65
CA SER A 80 4.74 3.70 -6.97
C SER A 80 3.67 3.45 -5.90
N ARG A 81 2.40 3.62 -6.27
CA ARG A 81 1.27 3.31 -5.37
C ARG A 81 1.32 1.89 -4.84
N SER A 82 1.71 0.92 -5.69
CA SER A 82 1.88 -0.47 -5.26
C SER A 82 2.99 -0.62 -4.21
N ALA A 83 4.12 0.08 -4.36
CA ALA A 83 5.24 -0.02 -3.42
C ALA A 83 4.89 0.64 -2.08
N LEU A 84 4.18 1.76 -2.13
CA LEU A 84 3.68 2.46 -0.95
C LEU A 84 2.74 1.57 -0.13
N ILE A 85 1.74 0.97 -0.79
CA ILE A 85 0.78 0.07 -0.13
C ILE A 85 1.48 -1.17 0.43
N GLN A 86 2.45 -1.74 -0.31
CA GLN A 86 3.27 -2.85 0.19
C GLN A 86 4.00 -2.47 1.47
N TRP A 87 4.62 -1.29 1.52
CA TRP A 87 5.36 -0.84 2.69
C TRP A 87 4.44 -0.74 3.91
N ILE A 88 3.28 -0.08 3.76
CA ILE A 88 2.29 0.11 4.83
C ILE A 88 1.83 -1.22 5.43
N LEU A 89 1.67 -2.25 4.59
CA LEU A 89 1.15 -3.54 4.99
C LEU A 89 2.23 -4.53 5.45
N SER A 90 3.51 -4.23 5.20
CA SER A 90 4.62 -5.12 5.53
C SER A 90 5.06 -5.01 6.98
N GLU A 91 5.74 -6.03 7.51
CA GLU A 91 6.35 -6.02 8.84
C GLU A 91 7.48 -4.99 9.01
N LYS A 92 7.92 -4.34 7.92
CA LYS A 92 9.02 -3.36 7.90
C LYS A 92 8.54 -1.91 7.80
N GLY A 93 7.23 -1.69 7.92
CA GLY A 93 6.62 -0.36 8.06
C GLY A 93 6.81 0.18 9.47
#